data_AF-A0A7R9DVM5-F1
#
_entry.id   AF-A0A7R9DVM5-F1
#
_cell.length_a   1.000
_cell.length_b   1.000
_cell.length_c   1.000
_cell.angle_alpha   90.00
_cell.angle_beta   90.00
_cell.angle_gamma   90.00
#
_symmetry.space_group_name_H-M   'P 1'
#
loop_
_entity.id
_entity.type
_entity.pdbx_description
1 polymer ?
#
loop_
_entity_poly.entity_id
_entity_poly.type
_entity_poly.pdbx_seq_one_letter_code
_entity_poly.pdbx_strand_id
1 'polypeptide(L)' 'GVTSNCLHPGVIVTGIWRHVPPGLRQVLLFFLRMVLKDAVEGAQTTIHLAVSEQAEGVTGKYFAECKVRK' A
#
# COMPACT_ATOMS: atom_id res chain seq x y z
N GLY A 1 -9.90 -20.34 -10.99
CA GLY A 1 -10.52 -20.32 -9.65
C GLY A 1 -10.39 -18.94 -9.03
N VAL A 2 -10.94 -18.71 -7.84
CA VAL A 2 -10.78 -17.43 -7.12
C VAL A 2 -9.60 -17.55 -6.13
N THR A 3 -8.76 -16.52 -6.06
CA THR A 3 -7.67 -16.40 -5.06
C THR A 3 -8.03 -15.33 -4.03
N SER A 4 -7.53 -15.50 -2.80
CA SER A 4 -7.71 -14.53 -1.72
C SER A 4 -6.42 -14.38 -0.96
N ASN A 5 -5.87 -13.16 -0.91
CA ASN A 5 -4.59 -12.86 -0.26
C ASN A 5 -4.70 -11.57 0.57
N CYS A 6 -3.83 -11.44 1.57
CA CYS A 6 -3.64 -10.21 2.32
C CYS A 6 -2.46 -9.43 1.74
N LEU A 7 -2.46 -8.11 1.88
CA LEU A 7 -1.32 -7.29 1.45
C LEU A 7 -1.09 -6.08 2.36
N HIS A 8 0.14 -5.57 2.34
CA HIS A 8 0.51 -4.28 2.89
C HIS A 8 0.95 -3.35 1.75
N PRO A 9 0.25 -2.22 1.53
CA PRO A 9 0.53 -1.32 0.41
C PRO A 9 1.82 -0.50 0.63
N GLY A 10 2.32 -0.47 1.86
CA GLY A 10 3.35 0.45 2.33
C GLY A 10 2.72 1.54 3.20
N VAL A 11 3.52 2.50 3.61
CA VAL A 11 3.00 3.68 4.32
C VAL A 11 2.75 4.76 3.28
N ILE A 12 1.46 5.02 3.02
CA ILE A 12 1.02 5.84 1.89
C ILE A 12 0.51 7.19 2.37
N VAL A 13 0.96 8.28 1.72
CA VAL A 13 0.45 9.63 1.98
C VAL A 13 -0.98 9.75 1.44
N THR A 14 -1.95 9.48 2.29
CA THR A 14 -3.37 9.61 1.98
C THR A 14 -4.06 10.56 2.97
N GLY A 15 -5.40 10.65 2.88
CA GLY A 15 -6.21 11.40 3.83
C GLY A 15 -6.31 10.80 5.24
N ILE A 16 -5.51 9.82 5.64
CA ILE A 16 -5.55 9.23 7.00
C ILE A 16 -5.43 10.32 8.08
N TRP A 17 -4.57 11.32 7.85
CA TRP A 17 -4.31 12.40 8.80
C TRP A 17 -5.31 13.56 8.74
N ARG A 18 -6.48 13.40 8.10
CA ARG A 18 -7.44 14.50 7.86
C ARG A 18 -7.99 15.14 9.14
N HIS A 19 -7.99 14.41 10.27
CA HIS A 19 -8.48 14.88 11.56
C HIS A 19 -7.38 15.40 12.50
N VAL A 20 -6.11 15.40 12.06
CA VAL A 20 -5.02 16.05 12.80
C VAL A 20 -5.19 17.57 12.67
N PRO A 21 -4.97 18.35 13.76
CA PRO A 21 -5.03 19.81 13.72
C PRO A 21 -4.24 20.39 12.53
N PRO A 22 -4.78 21.38 11.78
CA PRO A 22 -4.24 21.79 10.49
C PRO A 22 -2.74 22.15 10.51
N GLY A 23 -2.28 22.88 11.54
CA GLY A 23 -0.88 23.25 11.69
C GLY A 23 0.04 22.04 11.86
N LEU A 24 -0.33 21.10 12.74
CA LEU A 24 0.42 19.88 12.97
C LEU A 24 0.37 18.95 11.75
N ARG A 25 -0.79 18.87 11.08
CA ARG A 25 -0.99 18.07 9.87
C ARG A 25 -0.07 18.52 8.74
N GLN A 26 0.07 19.82 8.51
CA GLN A 26 0.93 20.33 7.44
C GLN A 26 2.40 20.01 7.69
N VAL A 27 2.87 20.23 8.91
CA VAL A 27 4.24 19.88 9.32
C VAL A 27 4.48 18.38 9.15
N LEU A 28 3.57 17.56 9.68
CA LEU A 28 3.66 16.10 9.55
C LEU A 28 3.69 15.66 8.08
N LEU A 29 2.74 16.12 7.26
CA LEU A 29 2.66 15.74 5.84
C LEU A 29 3.88 16.23 5.04
N PHE A 30 4.47 17.38 5.38
CA PHE A 30 5.69 17.85 4.74
C PHE A 30 6.85 16.87 4.94
N PHE A 31 7.09 16.43 6.18
CA PHE A 31 8.12 15.44 6.47
C PHE A 31 7.79 14.06 5.89
N LEU A 32 6.53 13.62 6.02
CA LEU A 32 6.11 12.32 5.52
C LEU A 32 6.20 12.22 3.99
N ARG A 33 5.85 13.25 3.23
CA ARG A 33 5.93 13.24 1.77
C ARG A 33 7.33 13.03 1.21
N MET A 34 8.39 13.32 1.98
CA MET A 34 9.76 13.10 1.53
C MET A 34 10.22 11.64 1.64
N VAL A 35 9.53 10.82 2.45
CA VAL A 35 9.96 9.45 2.79
C VAL A 35 8.90 8.40 2.45
N LEU A 36 7.63 8.81 2.41
CA LEU A 36 6.49 7.94 2.18
C LEU A 36 6.06 7.91 0.72
N LYS A 37 5.44 6.79 0.35
CA LYS A 37 4.92 6.55 -0.99
C LYS A 37 3.63 7.33 -1.27
N ASP A 38 3.39 7.58 -2.55
CA ASP A 38 2.11 8.09 -3.03
C ASP A 38 1.07 6.97 -3.27
N ALA A 39 -0.15 7.37 -3.64
CA ALA A 39 -1.25 6.43 -3.86
C ALA A 39 -1.02 5.48 -5.06
N VAL A 40 -0.30 5.94 -6.09
CA VAL A 40 -0.01 5.14 -7.29
C VAL A 40 1.02 4.05 -6.95
N GLU A 41 2.05 4.41 -6.19
CA GLU A 41 3.05 3.47 -5.68
C GLU A 41 2.41 2.48 -4.69
N GLY A 42 1.51 2.94 -3.83
CA GLY A 42 0.80 2.08 -2.87
C GLY A 42 -0.15 1.07 -3.51
N ALA A 43 -0.72 1.39 -4.67
CA ALA A 43 -1.64 0.50 -5.38
C ALA A 43 -0.95 -0.70 -6.05
N GLN A 44 0.38 -0.65 -6.24
CA GLN A 44 1.11 -1.63 -7.05
C GLN A 44 0.92 -3.07 -6.58
N THR A 45 0.96 -3.32 -5.27
CA THR A 45 0.81 -4.70 -4.74
C THR A 45 -0.61 -5.23 -4.98
N THR A 46 -1.63 -4.37 -4.87
CA THR A 46 -3.03 -4.74 -5.19
C THR A 46 -3.19 -5.06 -6.67
N ILE A 47 -2.63 -4.23 -7.55
CA ILE A 47 -2.68 -4.44 -9.00
C ILE A 47 -1.94 -5.73 -9.36
N HIS A 48 -0.76 -5.97 -8.79
CA HIS A 48 0.00 -7.20 -9.01
C HIS A 48 -0.82 -8.45 -8.68
N LEU A 49 -1.54 -8.47 -7.56
CA LEU A 49 -2.41 -9.60 -7.20
C LEU A 49 -3.60 -9.79 -8.13
N ALA A 50 -4.06 -8.72 -8.78
CA ALA A 50 -5.21 -8.77 -9.68
C ALA A 50 -4.84 -9.23 -11.10
N VAL A 51 -3.64 -8.88 -11.60
CA VAL A 51 -3.32 -9.04 -13.04
C VAL A 51 -2.00 -9.74 -13.35
N SER A 52 -1.13 -10.00 -12.37
CA SER A 52 0.17 -10.63 -12.63
C SER A 52 0.06 -12.14 -12.78
N GLU A 53 0.61 -12.71 -13.86
CA GLU A 53 0.79 -14.16 -14.02
C GLU A 53 1.60 -14.77 -12.86
N GLN A 54 2.51 -14.01 -12.25
CA GLN A 54 3.30 -14.47 -11.09
C GLN A 54 2.46 -14.70 -9.83
N ALA A 55 1.25 -14.13 -9.76
CA ALA A 55 0.32 -14.32 -8.66
C ALA A 55 -0.75 -15.40 -8.96
N GLU A 56 -0.72 -16.00 -10.15
CA GLU A 56 -1.71 -17.00 -10.55
C GLU A 56 -1.68 -18.22 -9.63
N GLY A 57 -2.86 -18.66 -9.17
CA GLY A 57 -3.02 -19.78 -8.26
C GLY A 57 -2.53 -19.54 -6.82
N VAL A 58 -1.88 -18.41 -6.53
CA VAL A 58 -1.41 -18.08 -5.18
C VAL A 58 -2.60 -17.62 -4.33
N THR A 59 -2.86 -18.32 -3.23
CA THR A 59 -3.95 -18.00 -2.30
C THR A 59 -3.50 -18.19 -0.84
N GLY A 60 -4.10 -17.43 0.08
CA GLY A 60 -3.83 -17.49 1.52
C GLY A 60 -2.47 -16.94 1.92
N LYS A 61 -1.86 -16.05 1.12
CA LYS A 61 -0.55 -15.46 1.41
C LYS A 61 -0.66 -13.98 1.78
N TYR A 62 0.40 -13.48 2.42
CA TYR A 62 0.60 -12.07 2.71
C TYR A 62 1.61 -11.49 1.72
N PHE A 63 1.29 -10.33 1.14
CA PHE A 63 2.15 -9.66 0.17
C PHE A 63 2.61 -8.29 0.67
N ALA A 64 3.86 -7.94 0.37
CA ALA A 64 4.31 -6.56 0.43
C ALA A 64 5.36 -6.33 -0.66
N GLU A 65 5.34 -5.16 -1.30
CA GLU A 65 6.23 -4.82 -2.42
C GLU A 65 6.14 -5.84 -3.57
N CYS A 66 4.92 -6.21 -3.97
CA CYS A 66 4.63 -7.19 -5.02
C CYS A 66 5.30 -8.57 -4.80
N LYS A 67 5.63 -8.91 -3.56
CA LYS A 67 6.29 -10.17 -3.20
C LYS A 67 5.60 -10.82 -2.01
N VAL A 68 5.59 -12.14 -1.99
CA VAL A 68 5.16 -12.88 -0.81
C VAL A 68 6.08 -12.54 0.35
N ARG A 69 5.46 -12.23 1.50
CA ARG A 69 6.10 -12.03 2.79
C ARG A 69 5.55 -13.09 3.75
N LYS A 70 6.38 -13.50 4.72
CA LYS A 70 6.11 -14.58 5.66
C LYS A 70 4.68 -14.56 6.19
#